data_AF-A0A7W0K4L3-F1
#
_entry.id   AF-A0A7W0K4L3-F1
#
_cell.length_a   1.000
_cell.length_b   1.000
_cell.length_c   1.000
_cell.angle_alpha   90.00
_cell.angle_beta   90.00
_cell.angle_gamma   90.00
#
_symmetry.space_group_name_H-M   'P 1'
#
loop_
_entity.id
_entity.type
_entity.pdbx_description
1 polymer ?
#
loop_
_entity_poly.entity_id
_entity_poly.type
_entity_poly.pdbx_seq_one_letter_code
_entity_poly.pdbx_strand_id
1 'polypeptide(L)' 'MSAIGPLDRAAAADAAAHHLRLTKPRGSLGRLEDAGAQLAGIAAASPPPVPEPAAVAVFAADHGVHFEGVSPWPQ' A
#
# COMPACT_ATOMS: atom_id res chain seq x y z
N MET A 1 21.00 -12.77 2.18
CA MET A 1 20.44 -11.44 1.89
C MET A 1 18.96 -11.47 2.27
N SER A 2 18.46 -10.50 3.02
CA SER A 2 17.02 -10.36 3.30
C SER A 2 16.31 -9.87 2.04
N ALA A 3 15.21 -10.53 1.65
CA ALA A 3 14.43 -10.16 0.46
C ALA A 3 13.60 -8.87 0.67
N ILE A 4 13.46 -8.41 1.92
CA ILE A 4 12.75 -7.19 2.27
C ILE A 4 13.77 -6.08 2.48
N GLY A 5 13.67 -5.03 1.65
CA GLY A 5 14.49 -3.82 1.73
C GLY A 5 13.69 -2.59 2.19
N PRO A 6 14.37 -1.48 2.51
CA PRO A 6 13.72 -0.20 2.72
C PRO A 6 13.11 0.33 1.41
N LEU A 7 12.18 1.28 1.51
CA LEU A 7 11.66 2.02 0.35
C LEU A 7 12.77 2.81 -0.35
N ASP A 8 12.69 2.92 -1.67
CA ASP A 8 13.53 3.84 -2.44
C ASP A 8 13.12 5.29 -2.15
N ARG A 9 14.01 6.00 -1.44
CA ARG A 9 13.78 7.40 -1.04
C ARG A 9 13.87 8.37 -2.21
N ALA A 10 14.66 8.06 -3.23
CA ALA A 10 14.81 8.92 -4.41
C ALA A 10 13.53 8.87 -5.24
N ALA A 11 13.01 7.66 -5.52
CA ALA A 11 11.76 7.51 -6.25
C ALA A 11 10.57 8.17 -5.54
N ALA A 12 10.49 8.04 -4.20
CA ALA A 12 9.46 8.70 -3.40
C ALA A 12 9.58 10.24 -3.45
N ALA A 13 10.80 10.77 -3.37
CA ALA A 13 11.05 12.21 -3.49
C ALA A 13 10.72 12.75 -4.89
N ASP A 14 11.03 12.00 -5.95
CA ASP A 14 10.71 12.35 -7.33
C ASP A 14 9.20 12.41 -7.56
N ALA A 15 8.44 11.45 -7.00
CA ALA A 15 6.98 11.46 -7.04
C ALA A 15 6.38 12.65 -6.26
N ALA A 16 6.91 12.96 -5.07
CA ALA A 16 6.50 14.15 -4.32
C ALA A 16 6.77 15.43 -5.11
N ALA A 17 7.95 15.55 -5.73
CA ALA A 17 8.30 16.69 -6.58
C ALA A 17 7.41 16.76 -7.84
N HIS A 18 7.02 15.63 -8.41
CA HIS A 18 6.08 15.57 -9.53
C HIS A 18 4.71 16.14 -9.14
N HIS A 19 4.16 15.77 -7.98
CA HIS A 19 2.88 16.29 -7.49
C HIS A 19 2.87 17.82 -7.32
N LEU A 20 4.01 18.44 -7.01
CA LEU A 20 4.14 19.89 -6.91
C LEU A 20 4.02 20.63 -8.25
N ARG A 21 4.18 19.94 -9.38
CA ARG A 21 4.16 20.52 -10.75
C ARG A 21 2.89 20.20 -11.53
N LEU A 22 1.98 19.40 -10.98
CA LEU A 22 0.71 19.08 -11.61
C LEU A 22 -0.22 20.30 -11.63
N THR A 23 -1.13 20.35 -12.62
CA THR A 23 -2.17 21.38 -12.74
C THR A 23 -3.25 21.21 -11.67
N LYS A 24 -2.87 21.46 -10.42
CA LYS A 24 -3.71 21.39 -9.22
C LYS A 24 -3.15 22.33 -8.14
N PRO A 25 -3.98 22.85 -7.22
CA PRO A 25 -3.43 23.50 -6.02
C PRO A 25 -2.54 22.52 -5.24
N ARG A 26 -1.46 23.02 -4.64
CA ARG A 26 -0.53 22.19 -3.85
C ARG A 26 -1.31 21.51 -2.72
N GLY A 27 -1.12 20.20 -2.55
CA GLY A 27 -1.79 19.41 -1.51
C GLY A 27 -3.28 19.15 -1.74
N SER A 28 -3.88 19.59 -2.86
CA SER A 28 -5.32 19.44 -3.07
C SER A 28 -5.79 18.00 -3.23
N LEU A 29 -4.88 17.04 -3.47
CA LEU A 29 -5.21 15.62 -3.54
C LEU A 29 -4.98 14.90 -2.19
N GLY A 30 -4.46 15.60 -1.18
CA GLY A 30 -4.25 15.08 0.17
C GLY A 30 -3.53 13.73 0.17
N ARG A 31 -4.16 12.73 0.79
CA ARG A 31 -3.61 11.37 0.94
C ARG A 31 -3.25 10.67 -0.37
N LEU A 32 -3.81 11.09 -1.51
CA LEU A 32 -3.44 10.52 -2.80
C LEU A 32 -2.01 10.91 -3.21
N GLU A 33 -1.51 12.08 -2.79
CA GLU A 33 -0.12 12.49 -3.04
C GLU A 33 0.85 11.63 -2.20
N ASP A 34 0.48 11.38 -0.95
CA ASP A 34 1.25 10.51 -0.03
C ASP A 34 1.28 9.06 -0.52
N ALA A 35 0.13 8.53 -0.95
CA ALA A 35 0.02 7.17 -1.48
C ALA A 35 0.82 7.00 -2.77
N GLY A 36 0.80 8.00 -3.67
CA GLY A 36 1.61 7.99 -4.90
C GLY A 36 3.11 7.96 -4.61
N ALA A 37 3.59 8.78 -3.67
CA ALA A 37 5.00 8.79 -3.25
C ALA A 37 5.42 7.48 -2.58
N GLN A 38 4.54 6.89 -1.76
CA GLN A 38 4.81 5.59 -1.15
C GLN A 38 4.91 4.47 -2.19
N LEU A 39 3.97 4.41 -3.15
CA LEU A 39 4.00 3.44 -4.23
C LEU A 39 5.25 3.58 -5.10
N ALA A 40 5.70 4.81 -5.37
CA ALA A 40 6.94 5.08 -6.08
C ALA A 40 8.17 4.51 -5.34
N GLY A 41 8.22 4.69 -4.02
CA GLY A 41 9.27 4.11 -3.18
C GLY A 41 9.24 2.58 -3.10
N ILE A 42 8.06 1.96 -3.14
CA ILE A 42 7.91 0.49 -3.20
C ILE A 42 8.40 -0.05 -4.55
N ALA A 43 8.01 0.61 -5.64
CA ALA A 43 8.33 0.18 -7.00
C ALA A 43 9.74 0.60 -7.46
N ALA A 44 10.44 1.43 -6.68
CA ALA A 44 11.68 2.10 -7.07
C ALA A 44 11.57 2.83 -8.43
N ALA A 45 10.40 3.44 -8.70
CA ALA A 45 10.08 4.08 -9.97
C ALA A 45 9.07 5.22 -9.79
N SER A 46 9.22 6.32 -10.53
CA SER A 46 8.31 7.47 -10.54
C SER A 46 7.98 7.92 -11.97
N PRO A 47 6.71 7.91 -12.40
CA PRO A 47 5.55 7.39 -11.67
C PRO A 47 5.66 5.86 -11.43
N PRO A 48 5.09 5.34 -10.34
CA PRO A 48 5.07 3.90 -10.12
C PRO A 48 4.23 3.22 -11.22
N PRO A 49 4.58 1.98 -11.64
CA PRO A 49 3.68 1.19 -12.48
C PRO A 49 2.38 0.92 -11.73
N VAL A 50 1.29 0.71 -12.48
CA VAL A 50 0.04 0.23 -11.89
C VAL A 50 0.31 -1.16 -11.27
N PRO A 51 -0.03 -1.39 -9.99
CA PRO A 51 0.16 -2.71 -9.40
C PRO A 51 -0.69 -3.76 -10.12
N GLU A 52 -0.04 -4.72 -10.78
CA GLU A 52 -0.69 -5.79 -11.52
C GLU A 52 0.01 -7.15 -11.29
N PRO A 53 -0.75 -8.24 -11.08
CA PRO A 53 -2.19 -8.27 -10.88
C PRO A 53 -2.60 -7.75 -9.50
N ALA A 54 -3.69 -6.98 -9.43
CA ALA A 54 -4.32 -6.69 -8.15
C ALA A 54 -4.98 -7.97 -7.62
N ALA A 55 -4.45 -8.52 -6.52
CA ALA A 55 -4.94 -9.77 -5.93
C ALA A 55 -5.43 -9.55 -4.50
N VAL A 56 -6.56 -10.17 -4.16
CA VAL A 56 -7.07 -10.26 -2.79
C VAL A 56 -6.97 -11.72 -2.35
N ALA A 57 -6.15 -11.99 -1.33
CA ALA A 57 -6.02 -13.31 -0.74
C ALA A 57 -6.88 -13.39 0.52
N VAL A 58 -7.84 -14.32 0.54
CA VAL A 58 -8.68 -14.62 1.71
C VAL A 58 -8.12 -15.86 2.39
N PHE A 59 -7.66 -15.69 3.63
CA PHE A 59 -7.21 -16.78 4.47
C PHE A 59 -8.30 -17.08 5.49
N ALA A 60 -8.87 -18.28 5.43
CA ALA A 60 -9.87 -18.77 6.37
C ALA A 60 -9.29 -19.95 7.14
N ALA A 61 -9.52 -19.96 8.45
CA ALA A 61 -9.11 -21.03 9.34
C ALA A 61 -10.08 -21.08 10.52
N ASP A 62 -10.22 -22.27 11.10
CA ASP A 62 -10.98 -22.46 12.33
C ASP A 62 -10.13 -22.09 13.54
N HIS A 63 -10.82 -21.79 14.64
CA HIS A 63 -10.19 -21.49 15.92
C HIS A 63 -10.74 -22.44 16.99
N GLY A 64 -9.85 -23.20 17.65
CA GLY A 64 -10.26 -24.18 18.67
C GLY A 64 -10.98 -23.57 19.88
N VAL A 65 -10.78 -22.28 20.17
CA VAL A 65 -11.53 -21.56 21.22
C VAL A 65 -13.04 -21.51 20.95
N HIS A 66 -13.48 -21.78 19.71
CA HIS A 66 -14.90 -21.92 19.37
C HIS A 66 -15.62 -22.92 20.28
N PHE A 67 -14.95 -24.03 20.66
CA PHE A 67 -15.49 -25.04 21.57
C PHE A 67 -15.82 -24.52 22.98
N GLU A 68 -15.30 -23.34 23.37
CA GLU A 68 -15.61 -22.68 24.64
C GLU A 68 -16.87 -21.79 24.56
N GLY A 69 -17.57 -21.76 23.41
CA GLY A 69 -18.83 -21.02 23.25
C GLY A 69 -18.67 -19.50 23.13
N VAL A 70 -17.49 -19.03 22.67
CA VAL A 70 -17.17 -17.59 22.56
C VAL A 70 -17.88 -16.87 21.41
N SER A 71 -18.59 -17.61 20.56
CA SER A 71 -19.35 -17.09 19.42
C SER A 71 -20.72 -17.77 19.33
N PRO A 72 -21.81 -17.05 18.98
CA PRO A 72 -23.12 -17.65 18.74
C PRO A 72 -23.24 -18.33 17.37
N TRP A 73 -22.23 -18.21 16.50
CA TRP A 73 -22.22 -18.78 15.15
C TRP A 73 -21.65 -20.19 15.18
N PRO A 74 -22.19 -21.14 14.37
CA PRO A 74 -21.60 -22.46 14.23
C PRO A 74 -20.18 -22.37 13.67
N GLN A 75 -19.40 -23.43 13.92
CA GLN A 75 -18.11 -23.60 13.26
C GLN A 75 -18.34 -23.88 11.76
#